data_AF-A0A922WZK3-F1
#
_entry.id   AF-A0A922WZK3-F1
#
_cell.length_a   1.000
_cell.length_b   1.000
_cell.length_c   1.000
_cell.angle_alpha   90.00
_cell.angle_beta   90.00
_cell.angle_gamma   90.00
#
_symmetry.space_group_name_H-M   'P 1'
#
loop_
_entity.id
_entity.type
_entity.pdbx_description
1 polymer ?
#
loop_
_entity_poly.entity_id
_entity_poly.type
_entity_poly.pdbx_seq_one_letter_code
_entity_poly.pdbx_strand_id
1 'polypeptide(L)'
;MSTAQDTLRVRIPLAQRSRNGRPRIQPPADYTPETDGGTDPHVLRNFAQAWSWRRKLESGEANTIEDLARSGGVTHRMVGRMLKLTYLAPALLEKLLFERVPPSVPVKELTVLADMDWTAQVANLTSD
;
A
#
# COMPACT_ATOMS: atom_id res chain seq x y z
N MET A 1 26.63 0.96 56.59
CA MET A 1 25.51 1.84 56.18
C MET A 1 25.44 1.79 54.66
N SER A 2 24.48 1.07 54.09
CA SER A 2 24.24 1.05 52.64
C SER A 2 22.81 1.53 52.43
N THR A 3 22.68 2.78 52.00
CA THR A 3 21.41 3.46 51.81
C THR A 3 20.82 3.06 50.45
N ALA A 4 19.63 2.49 50.55
CA ALA A 4 18.63 2.11 49.55
C ALA A 4 18.84 2.58 48.10
N GLN A 5 18.61 1.64 47.17
CA GLN A 5 18.57 1.88 45.73
C GLN A 5 17.45 2.88 45.36
N ASP A 6 17.83 4.04 44.84
CA ASP A 6 16.90 5.00 44.25
C ASP A 6 16.26 4.40 42.99
N THR A 7 15.01 3.98 43.11
CA THR A 7 14.27 3.38 42.00
C THR A 7 13.47 4.45 41.27
N LEU A 8 13.86 4.78 40.04
CA LEU A 8 13.08 5.65 39.16
C LEU A 8 11.92 4.87 38.53
N ARG A 9 10.68 5.26 38.86
CA ARG A 9 9.47 4.69 38.25
C ARG A 9 8.92 5.63 37.18
N VAL A 10 9.05 5.25 35.92
CA VAL A 10 8.47 5.98 34.78
C VAL A 10 7.12 5.35 34.40
N ARG A 11 6.07 6.16 34.30
CA ARG A 11 4.73 5.72 33.84
C ARG A 11 4.49 6.26 32.44
N ILE A 12 4.47 5.37 31.46
CA ILE A 12 4.20 5.70 30.05
C ILE A 12 2.74 5.36 29.75
N PRO A 13 1.87 6.34 29.46
CA PRO A 13 0.50 6.07 29.06
C PRO A 13 0.50 5.47 27.64
N LEU A 14 0.11 4.21 27.49
CA LEU A 14 0.02 3.51 26.21
C LEU A 14 -1.45 3.29 25.84
N ALA A 15 -1.86 3.71 24.66
CA ALA A 15 -3.15 3.35 24.08
C ALA A 15 -2.98 2.07 23.23
N GLN A 16 -3.75 1.03 23.52
CA GLN A 16 -3.71 -0.23 22.78
C GLN A 16 -4.96 -0.37 21.91
N ARG A 17 -4.79 -0.64 20.61
CA ARG A 17 -5.89 -1.00 19.71
C ARG A 17 -5.58 -2.32 19.00
N SER A 18 -6.62 -3.10 18.69
CA SER A 18 -6.46 -4.34 17.94
C SER A 18 -6.60 -4.11 16.42
N ARG A 19 -5.65 -4.60 15.63
CA ARG A 19 -5.79 -4.75 14.16
C ARG A 19 -5.83 -6.25 13.87
N ASN A 20 -6.92 -6.73 13.29
CA ASN A 20 -7.13 -8.16 12.99
C ASN A 20 -6.97 -9.07 14.23
N GLY A 21 -7.50 -8.65 15.39
CA GLY A 21 -7.39 -9.41 16.65
C GLY A 21 -6.00 -9.38 17.31
N ARG A 22 -4.98 -8.77 16.66
CA ARG A 22 -3.65 -8.62 17.25
C ARG A 22 -3.52 -7.24 17.92
N PRO A 23 -3.17 -7.18 19.21
CA PRO A 23 -2.98 -5.90 19.90
C PRO A 23 -1.76 -5.18 19.34
N ARG A 24 -1.90 -3.87 19.08
CA ARG A 24 -0.80 -2.97 18.73
C ARG A 24 -0.86 -1.73 19.63
N ILE A 25 0.30 -1.25 20.03
CA ILE A 25 0.46 0.03 20.72
C ILE A 25 0.29 1.12 19.67
N GLN A 26 -0.60 2.08 19.94
CA GLN A 26 -0.74 3.27 19.10
C GLN A 26 0.24 4.35 19.53
N PRO A 27 0.84 5.07 18.56
CA PRO A 27 1.60 6.26 18.87
C PRO A 27 0.69 7.37 19.44
N PRO A 28 1.26 8.35 20.15
CA PRO A 28 0.52 9.50 20.70
C PRO A 28 -0.27 10.28 19.64
N ALA A 29 -1.31 11.02 20.05
CA ALA A 29 -2.16 11.78 19.11
C ALA A 29 -1.38 12.81 18.27
N ASP A 30 -0.32 13.37 18.85
CA ASP A 30 0.53 14.38 18.19
C ASP A 30 1.71 13.75 17.42
N TYR A 31 1.74 12.42 17.30
CA TYR A 31 2.75 11.72 16.52
C TYR A 31 2.46 11.90 15.04
N THR A 32 3.26 12.74 14.39
CA THR A 32 3.41 12.76 12.94
C THR A 32 4.44 11.70 12.55
N PRO A 33 4.04 10.65 11.81
CA PRO A 33 4.99 9.65 11.32
C PRO A 33 5.90 10.28 10.26
N GLU A 34 7.02 10.88 10.70
CA GLU A 34 8.02 11.49 9.81
C GLU A 34 8.73 10.43 8.94
N THR A 35 8.55 9.14 9.25
CA THR A 35 9.12 8.02 8.48
C THR A 35 8.25 6.74 8.46
N ASP A 36 7.15 6.70 9.21
CA ASP A 36 6.16 5.61 9.19
C ASP A 36 5.07 5.84 8.12
N GLY A 37 5.04 7.01 7.48
CA GLY A 37 4.06 7.45 6.47
C GLY A 37 4.37 7.03 5.03
N GLY A 38 5.05 5.90 4.82
CA GLY A 38 5.29 5.39 3.46
C GLY A 38 4.07 4.68 2.87
N THR A 39 3.95 4.66 1.55
CA THR A 39 2.98 3.82 0.82
C THR A 39 3.01 2.39 1.35
N ASP A 40 1.84 1.85 1.73
CA ASP A 40 1.70 0.51 2.32
C ASP A 40 2.49 -0.53 1.49
N PRO A 41 3.39 -1.32 2.11
CA PRO A 41 4.16 -2.35 1.42
C PRO A 41 3.30 -3.30 0.57
N HIS A 42 2.04 -3.54 0.95
CA HIS A 42 1.09 -4.32 0.16
C HIS A 42 0.70 -3.62 -1.15
N VAL A 43 0.50 -2.29 -1.12
CA VAL A 43 0.23 -1.49 -2.31
C VAL A 43 1.42 -1.57 -3.26
N LEU A 44 2.64 -1.37 -2.74
CA LEU A 44 3.88 -1.46 -3.53
C LEU A 44 4.07 -2.84 -4.15
N ARG A 45 3.84 -3.92 -3.39
CA ARG A 45 3.89 -5.29 -3.91
C ARG A 45 2.87 -5.52 -5.02
N ASN A 46 1.65 -4.99 -4.89
CA ASN A 46 0.63 -5.11 -5.93
C ASN A 46 1.05 -4.40 -7.22
N PHE A 47 1.64 -3.21 -7.13
CA PHE A 47 2.20 -2.52 -8.30
C PHE A 47 3.35 -3.32 -8.94
N ALA A 48 4.30 -3.78 -8.13
CA ALA A 48 5.42 -4.58 -8.62
C ALA A 48 4.92 -5.86 -9.33
N GLN A 49 3.93 -6.54 -8.76
CA GLN A 49 3.32 -7.72 -9.34
C GLN A 49 2.61 -7.43 -10.67
N ALA A 50 1.82 -6.36 -10.71
CA ALA A 50 1.11 -5.93 -11.92
C ALA A 50 2.08 -5.62 -13.07
N TRP A 51 3.15 -4.86 -12.78
CA TRP A 51 4.20 -4.56 -13.75
C TRP A 51 5.04 -5.77 -14.15
N SER A 52 5.26 -6.72 -13.24
CA SER A 52 5.91 -8.00 -13.58
C SER A 52 5.05 -8.79 -14.56
N TRP A 53 3.76 -8.95 -14.28
CA TRP A 53 2.83 -9.67 -15.17
C TRP A 53 2.67 -9.01 -16.53
N ARG A 54 2.59 -7.68 -16.58
CA ARG A 54 2.58 -6.93 -17.85
C ARG A 54 3.83 -7.24 -18.67
N ARG A 55 5.01 -7.18 -18.07
CA ARG A 55 6.28 -7.52 -18.75
C ARG A 55 6.31 -8.96 -19.25
N LYS A 56 5.73 -9.90 -18.52
CA LYS A 56 5.62 -11.32 -18.96
C LYS A 56 4.72 -11.49 -20.17
N LEU A 57 3.63 -10.73 -20.27
CA LEU A 57 2.77 -10.70 -21.45
C LEU A 57 3.50 -10.05 -22.64
N GLU A 58 4.17 -8.92 -22.41
CA GLU A 58 4.92 -8.19 -23.43
C GLU A 58 6.13 -8.98 -23.96
N SER A 59 6.79 -9.78 -23.10
CA SER A 59 7.92 -10.63 -23.49
C SER A 59 7.50 -11.97 -24.12
N GLY A 60 6.22 -12.34 -24.06
CA GLY A 60 5.73 -13.65 -24.47
C GLY A 60 6.05 -14.80 -23.50
N GLU A 61 6.58 -14.51 -22.30
CA GLU A 61 6.75 -15.53 -21.24
C GLU A 61 5.40 -16.09 -20.79
N ALA A 62 4.35 -15.26 -20.82
CA ALA A 62 2.96 -15.67 -20.66
C ALA A 62 2.16 -15.27 -21.89
N ASN A 63 1.32 -16.17 -22.40
CA ASN A 63 0.50 -15.92 -23.58
C ASN A 63 -0.89 -15.39 -23.23
N THR A 64 -1.40 -15.73 -22.05
CA THR A 64 -2.77 -15.41 -21.62
C THR A 64 -2.84 -14.95 -20.17
N ILE A 65 -3.94 -14.29 -19.81
CA ILE A 65 -4.26 -13.94 -18.42
C ILE A 65 -4.41 -15.21 -17.57
N GLU A 66 -4.92 -16.28 -18.14
CA GLU A 66 -5.05 -17.60 -17.53
C GLU A 66 -3.68 -18.21 -17.18
N ASP A 67 -2.67 -18.03 -18.03
CA ASP A 67 -1.30 -18.51 -17.75
C ASP A 67 -0.66 -17.75 -16.58
N LEU A 68 -0.87 -16.44 -16.51
CA LEU A 68 -0.46 -15.63 -15.36
C LEU A 68 -1.18 -16.05 -14.08
N ALA A 69 -2.49 -16.33 -14.17
CA ALA A 69 -3.29 -16.78 -13.04
C ALA A 69 -2.79 -18.12 -12.50
N ARG A 70 -2.53 -19.08 -13.40
CA ARG A 70 -1.99 -20.41 -13.06
C ARG A 70 -0.61 -20.30 -12.42
N SER A 71 0.30 -19.53 -13.01
CA SER A 71 1.67 -19.37 -12.49
C SER A 71 1.71 -18.60 -11.16
N GLY A 72 0.81 -17.65 -10.94
CA GLY A 72 0.71 -16.88 -9.72
C GLY A 72 -0.14 -17.51 -8.61
N GLY A 73 -0.85 -18.62 -8.87
CA GLY A 73 -1.77 -19.23 -7.90
C GLY A 73 -2.96 -18.33 -7.55
N VAL A 74 -3.39 -17.47 -8.48
CA VAL A 74 -4.48 -16.50 -8.30
C VAL A 74 -5.58 -16.72 -9.33
N THR A 75 -6.71 -16.04 -9.17
CA THR A 75 -7.79 -16.09 -10.16
C THR A 75 -7.52 -15.15 -11.34
N HIS A 76 -7.96 -15.53 -12.55
CA HIS A 76 -7.86 -14.66 -13.74
C HIS A 76 -8.49 -13.28 -13.51
N ARG A 77 -9.59 -13.21 -12.73
CA ARG A 77 -10.23 -11.94 -12.34
C ARG A 77 -9.33 -11.06 -11.49
N MET A 78 -8.50 -11.65 -10.63
CA MET A 78 -7.52 -10.89 -9.84
C MET A 78 -6.41 -10.35 -10.75
N VAL A 79 -5.89 -11.17 -11.66
CA VAL A 79 -4.87 -10.76 -12.63
C VAL A 79 -5.36 -9.58 -13.47
N GLY A 80 -6.55 -9.70 -14.07
CA GLY A 80 -7.15 -8.62 -14.85
C GLY A 80 -7.33 -7.33 -14.05
N ARG A 81 -7.77 -7.43 -12.79
CA ARG A 81 -7.89 -6.28 -11.89
C ARG A 81 -6.52 -5.64 -11.60
N MET A 82 -5.50 -6.42 -11.29
CA MET A 82 -4.17 -5.92 -10.96
C MET A 82 -3.49 -5.29 -12.18
N LEU A 83 -3.65 -5.85 -13.39
CA LEU A 83 -3.08 -5.26 -14.60
C LEU A 83 -3.57 -3.82 -14.85
N LYS A 84 -4.80 -3.48 -14.43
CA LYS A 84 -5.32 -2.10 -14.50
C LYS A 84 -4.43 -1.10 -13.76
N LEU A 85 -3.78 -1.50 -12.66
CA LEU A 85 -2.88 -0.62 -11.91
C LEU A 85 -1.71 -0.11 -12.75
N THR A 86 -1.34 -0.80 -13.83
CA THR A 86 -0.26 -0.37 -14.73
C THR A 86 -0.65 0.78 -15.67
N TYR A 87 -1.95 1.14 -15.71
CA TYR A 87 -2.50 2.20 -16.57
C TYR A 87 -2.88 3.47 -15.80
N LEU A 88 -2.53 3.56 -14.51
CA LEU A 88 -2.68 4.80 -13.75
C LEU A 88 -1.87 5.94 -14.37
N ALA A 89 -2.37 7.16 -14.20
CA ALA A 89 -1.71 8.37 -14.63
C ALA A 89 -0.27 8.44 -14.06
N PRO A 90 0.73 8.85 -14.85
CA PRO A 90 2.11 8.96 -14.39
C PRO A 90 2.27 9.81 -13.13
N ALA A 91 1.55 10.94 -13.03
CA ALA A 91 1.55 11.80 -11.87
C ALA A 91 1.05 11.09 -10.60
N LEU A 92 0.07 10.18 -10.74
CA LEU A 92 -0.44 9.39 -9.62
C LEU A 92 0.57 8.33 -9.19
N LEU A 93 1.22 7.65 -10.15
CA LEU A 93 2.31 6.72 -9.84
C LEU A 93 3.47 7.42 -9.16
N GLU A 94 3.79 8.66 -9.55
CA GLU A 94 4.86 9.45 -8.94
C GLU A 94 4.57 9.76 -7.48
N LYS A 95 3.35 10.18 -7.17
CA LYS A 95 2.88 10.40 -5.79
C LYS A 95 2.96 9.13 -4.94
N LEU A 96 2.50 8.01 -5.48
CA LEU A 96 2.43 6.75 -4.75
C LEU A 96 3.80 6.07 -4.58
N LEU A 97 4.70 6.17 -5.56
CA LEU A 97 5.96 5.42 -5.56
C LEU A 97 7.15 6.26 -5.09
N PHE A 98 7.23 7.53 -5.49
CA PHE A 98 8.37 8.41 -5.20
C PHE A 98 8.11 9.34 -4.03
N GLU A 99 6.98 10.06 -4.03
CA GLU A 99 6.60 10.91 -2.88
C GLU A 99 6.14 10.07 -1.68
N ARG A 100 5.94 8.75 -1.87
CA ARG A 100 5.48 7.78 -0.87
C ARG A 100 4.20 8.22 -0.14
N VAL A 101 3.37 9.00 -0.81
CA VAL A 101 2.08 9.44 -0.27
C VAL A 101 1.16 8.22 -0.26
N PRO A 102 0.71 7.75 0.92
CA PRO A 102 -0.21 6.63 0.98
C PRO A 102 -1.52 7.01 0.29
N PRO A 103 -2.12 6.10 -0.51
CA PRO A 103 -3.39 6.40 -1.14
C PRO A 103 -4.47 6.57 -0.07
N SER A 104 -5.29 7.63 -0.18
CA SER A 104 -6.49 7.80 0.67
C SER A 104 -7.54 6.71 0.44
N VAL A 105 -7.39 5.94 -0.65
CA VAL A 105 -8.30 4.86 -1.08
C VAL A 105 -7.61 3.48 -1.09
N PRO A 106 -8.35 2.39 -0.85
CA PRO A 106 -7.80 1.04 -0.96
C PRO A 106 -7.36 0.70 -2.40
N VAL A 107 -6.42 -0.24 -2.54
CA VAL A 107 -5.91 -0.71 -3.86
C VAL A 107 -7.04 -1.11 -4.82
N LYS A 108 -8.12 -1.69 -4.31
CA LYS A 108 -9.28 -2.06 -5.12
C LYS A 108 -9.91 -0.84 -5.80
N GLU A 109 -9.98 0.30 -5.13
CA GLU A 109 -10.50 1.55 -5.70
C GLU A 109 -9.50 2.18 -6.67
N LEU A 110 -8.19 2.03 -6.44
CA LEU A 110 -7.18 2.42 -7.45
C LEU A 110 -7.41 1.69 -8.78
N THR A 111 -7.89 0.44 -8.77
CA THR A 111 -8.21 -0.28 -10.02
C THR A 111 -9.46 0.23 -10.73
N VAL A 112 -10.34 0.93 -10.02
CA VAL A 112 -11.50 1.62 -10.61
C VAL A 112 -11.08 2.98 -11.16
N LEU A 113 -10.21 3.70 -10.44
CA LEU A 113 -9.61 4.95 -10.94
C LEU A 113 -8.85 4.72 -12.24
N ALA A 114 -8.16 3.58 -12.38
CA ALA A 114 -7.45 3.22 -13.60
C ALA A 114 -8.35 3.12 -14.86
N ASP A 115 -9.67 2.98 -14.69
CA ASP A 115 -10.64 3.00 -15.80
C ASP A 115 -11.08 4.42 -16.21
N MET A 116 -10.68 5.45 -15.45
CA MET A 116 -11.02 6.85 -15.71
C MET A 116 -9.93 7.56 -16.52
N ASP A 117 -10.27 8.70 -17.11
CA ASP A 117 -9.29 9.57 -17.76
C ASP A 117 -8.25 10.09 -16.76
N TRP A 118 -7.00 10.27 -17.20
CA TRP A 118 -5.90 10.68 -16.32
C TRP A 118 -6.14 12.00 -15.59
N THR A 119 -6.83 12.96 -16.21
CA THR A 119 -7.21 14.22 -15.56
C THR A 119 -8.17 13.99 -14.40
N ALA A 120 -9.15 13.11 -14.57
CA ALA A 120 -10.09 12.70 -13.52
C ALA A 120 -9.37 11.89 -12.43
N GLN A 121 -8.41 11.03 -12.79
CA GLN A 121 -7.62 10.27 -11.82
C GLN A 121 -6.85 11.18 -10.85
N VAL A 122 -6.17 12.20 -11.38
CA VAL A 122 -5.38 13.14 -10.57
C VAL A 122 -6.28 13.98 -9.67
N ALA A 123 -7.40 14.48 -10.20
CA ALA A 123 -8.34 15.31 -9.42
C ALA A 123 -8.88 14.59 -8.17
N ASN A 124 -9.26 13.31 -8.31
CA ASN A 124 -9.78 12.49 -7.20
C ASN A 124 -8.75 12.17 -6.11
N LEU A 125 -7.44 12.33 -6.39
CA LEU A 125 -6.39 12.15 -5.38
C LEU A 125 -6.11 13.42 -4.58
N THR A 126 -6.37 14.59 -5.18
CA THR A 126 -6.11 15.92 -4.60
C THR A 126 -7.28 16.50 -3.81
N SER A 127 -8.46 15.88 -3.84
CA SER A 127 -9.60 16.30 -3.03
C SER A 127 -9.49 15.71 -1.62
N ASP A 128 -8.68 16.34 -0.78
CA ASP A 128 -8.75 16.31 0.69
C ASP A 128 -8.48 17.73 1.23
#